data_AF-A0A090QP36-F1
#
_entry.id   AF-A0A090QP36-F1
#
_cell.length_a   1.000
_cell.length_b   1.000
_cell.length_c   1.000
_cell.angle_alpha   90.00
_cell.angle_beta   90.00
_cell.angle_gamma   90.00
#
_symmetry.space_group_name_H-M   'P 1'
#
loop_
_entity.id
_entity.type
_entity.pdbx_description
1 polymer ?
#
loop_
_entity_poly.entity_id
_entity_poly.type
_entity_poly.pdbx_seq_one_letter_code
_entity_poly.pdbx_strand_id
1 'polypeptide(L)'
;MSTMTATHNQSDWKQTLSKLKGHLLFGTSHMLPFVVAGGVLLALAVMATGKGAVPDSGILADISTIAIKGLVLFPIILGGFIGYSIADKPALAPAFIASGIMADMGGGFLGCIIAGFIAGFVVLQLKKLPIPAHLSALGVYFVYPLVGTLVSAGIVMWGLGAAISSFMVGMNAFLASMAGSSKAVLGAILGGMTAFDMGGPINKVATLFAQTQVDTQPWLMGGVGIAICTPPLGMALATFLFKKKFSKEEQEAGKAAAIMVQSVSLKVLSHSQQTTQYVFYLLSLSVVWWAVCSAS
;
A
#
# COMPACT_ATOMS: atom_id res chain seq x y z
N MET A 1 -14.31 48.13 -18.14
CA MET A 1 -15.18 47.67 -17.04
C MET A 1 -16.03 46.54 -17.58
N SER A 2 -15.88 45.25 -17.28
CA SER A 2 -14.92 44.44 -16.53
C SER A 2 -15.16 43.01 -17.03
N THR A 3 -14.14 42.30 -17.51
CA THR A 3 -14.23 40.87 -17.85
C THR A 3 -13.18 40.11 -17.04
N MET A 4 -13.54 39.75 -15.81
CA MET A 4 -12.81 38.80 -14.97
C MET A 4 -13.81 37.97 -14.17
N THR A 5 -14.12 36.75 -14.62
CA THR A 5 -14.76 35.68 -13.83
C THR A 5 -14.64 34.35 -14.57
N ALA A 6 -13.44 33.76 -14.60
CA ALA A 6 -13.26 32.37 -15.06
C ALA A 6 -11.98 31.64 -14.55
N THR A 7 -11.23 32.17 -13.57
CA THR A 7 -9.95 31.55 -13.12
C THR A 7 -9.97 30.94 -11.72
N HIS A 8 -11.06 31.03 -10.96
CA HIS A 8 -11.05 30.61 -9.55
C HIS A 8 -11.39 29.12 -9.30
N ASN A 9 -11.86 28.35 -10.29
CA ASN A 9 -12.41 27.00 -10.03
C ASN A 9 -11.43 25.83 -10.32
N GLN A 10 -10.41 26.03 -11.16
CA GLN A 10 -9.45 24.95 -11.47
C GLN A 10 -8.36 24.74 -10.40
N SER A 11 -8.07 25.75 -9.58
CA SER A 11 -7.05 25.68 -8.52
C SER A 11 -7.51 24.87 -7.31
N ASP A 12 -8.77 25.03 -6.90
CA ASP A 12 -9.28 24.50 -5.63
C ASP A 12 -9.46 22.97 -5.66
N TRP A 13 -9.87 22.40 -6.79
CA TRP A 13 -9.98 20.95 -6.96
C TRP A 13 -8.63 20.25 -6.96
N LYS A 14 -7.64 20.81 -7.68
CA LYS A 14 -6.26 20.29 -7.68
C LYS A 14 -5.64 20.35 -6.29
N GLN A 15 -5.90 21.42 -5.54
CA GLN A 15 -5.42 21.57 -4.17
C GLN A 15 -6.09 20.58 -3.21
N THR A 16 -7.39 20.35 -3.34
CA THR A 16 -8.14 19.37 -2.53
C THR A 16 -7.65 17.94 -2.79
N LEU A 17 -7.48 17.56 -4.06
CA LEU A 17 -6.90 16.27 -4.44
C LEU A 17 -5.48 16.09 -3.91
N SER A 18 -4.66 17.14 -3.96
CA SER A 18 -3.30 17.13 -3.42
C SER A 18 -3.31 16.87 -1.90
N LYS A 19 -4.23 17.50 -1.16
CA LYS A 19 -4.41 17.27 0.29
C LYS A 19 -4.84 15.84 0.59
N LEU A 20 -5.86 15.32 -0.10
CA LEU A 20 -6.32 13.93 0.07
C LEU A 20 -5.21 12.92 -0.24
N LYS A 21 -4.45 13.15 -1.31
CA LYS A 21 -3.26 12.36 -1.64
C LYS A 21 -2.22 12.43 -0.52
N GLY A 22 -1.99 13.61 0.06
CA GLY A 22 -1.11 13.78 1.21
C GLY A 22 -1.51 12.93 2.41
N HIS A 23 -2.80 12.92 2.76
CA HIS A 23 -3.34 12.10 3.86
C HIS A 23 -3.19 10.59 3.59
N LEU A 24 -3.47 10.16 2.36
CA LEU A 24 -3.27 8.77 1.94
C LEU A 24 -1.79 8.39 2.05
N LEU A 25 -0.89 9.20 1.50
CA LEU A 25 0.55 8.94 1.53
C LEU A 25 1.09 8.89 2.97
N PHE A 26 0.58 9.74 3.85
CA PHE A 26 0.93 9.72 5.26
C PHE A 26 0.54 8.40 5.93
N GLY A 27 -0.67 7.90 5.69
CA GLY A 27 -1.06 6.58 6.20
C GLY A 27 -0.19 5.45 5.62
N THR A 28 0.13 5.51 4.32
CA THR A 28 0.93 4.46 3.67
C THR A 28 2.34 4.35 4.22
N SER A 29 2.99 5.46 4.59
CA SER A 29 4.34 5.39 5.17
C SER A 29 4.35 4.75 6.56
N HIS A 30 3.28 4.94 7.35
CA HIS A 30 3.19 4.40 8.70
C HIS A 30 2.79 2.92 8.76
N MET A 31 2.15 2.39 7.71
CA MET A 31 1.89 0.94 7.63
C MET A 31 3.10 0.12 7.16
N LEU A 32 4.08 0.73 6.47
CA LEU A 32 5.22 0.01 5.89
C LEU A 32 6.01 -0.84 6.92
N PRO A 33 6.33 -0.34 8.13
CA PRO A 33 7.02 -1.16 9.12
C PRO A 33 6.26 -2.43 9.51
N PHE A 34 4.92 -2.39 9.52
CA PHE A 34 4.07 -3.54 9.83
C PHE A 34 4.06 -4.55 8.69
N VAL A 35 4.02 -4.07 7.45
CA VAL A 35 4.11 -4.92 6.24
C VAL A 35 5.47 -5.60 6.19
N VAL A 36 6.55 -4.89 6.48
CA VAL A 36 7.90 -5.47 6.49
C VAL A 36 8.03 -6.51 7.60
N ALA A 37 7.65 -6.16 8.83
CA ALA A 37 7.72 -7.10 9.95
C ALA A 37 6.86 -8.35 9.70
N GLY A 38 5.60 -8.18 9.28
CA GLY A 38 4.68 -9.28 9.01
C GLY A 38 5.06 -10.10 7.77
N GLY A 39 5.26 -9.44 6.64
CA GLY A 39 5.55 -10.11 5.37
C GLY A 39 6.88 -10.85 5.37
N VAL A 40 7.95 -10.23 5.89
CA VAL A 40 9.28 -10.85 5.90
C VAL A 40 9.34 -12.01 6.89
N LEU A 41 8.78 -11.87 8.10
CA LEU A 41 8.74 -12.97 9.07
C LEU A 41 7.91 -14.15 8.55
N LEU A 42 6.76 -13.89 7.91
CA LEU A 42 5.92 -14.94 7.33
C LEU A 42 6.67 -15.67 6.22
N ALA A 43 7.33 -14.93 5.33
CA ALA A 43 8.14 -15.50 4.27
C ALA A 43 9.25 -16.39 4.82
N LEU A 44 9.99 -15.94 5.84
CA LEU A 44 11.06 -16.73 6.47
C LEU A 44 10.54 -18.01 7.14
N ALA A 45 9.40 -17.92 7.83
CA ALA A 45 8.80 -19.09 8.49
C ALA A 45 8.35 -20.14 7.47
N VAL A 46 7.65 -19.73 6.41
CA VAL A 46 7.24 -20.61 5.31
C VAL A 46 8.45 -21.21 4.62
N MET A 47 9.46 -20.39 4.30
CA MET A 47 10.70 -20.84 3.65
C MET A 47 11.46 -21.88 4.48
N ALA A 48 11.49 -21.73 5.81
CA ALA A 48 12.17 -22.66 6.70
C ALA A 48 11.52 -24.06 6.71
N THR A 49 10.26 -24.19 6.30
CA THR A 49 9.59 -25.50 6.20
C THR A 49 9.90 -26.25 4.91
N GLY A 50 10.40 -25.56 3.88
CA GLY A 50 10.56 -26.13 2.54
C GLY A 50 9.25 -26.48 1.82
N LYS A 51 8.09 -26.17 2.42
CA LYS A 51 6.77 -26.31 1.83
C LYS A 51 6.23 -24.90 1.60
N GLY A 52 5.57 -24.65 0.47
CA GLY A 52 4.93 -23.37 0.15
C GLY A 52 3.66 -23.09 0.96
N ALA A 53 3.63 -23.49 2.24
CA ALA A 53 2.47 -23.44 3.12
C ALA A 53 2.89 -22.92 4.50
N VAL A 54 1.93 -22.30 5.19
CA VAL A 54 2.12 -21.86 6.58
C VAL A 54 2.38 -23.10 7.46
N PRO A 55 3.42 -23.11 8.30
CA PRO A 55 3.69 -24.20 9.22
C PRO A 55 2.52 -24.43 10.20
N ASP A 56 2.11 -25.69 10.36
CA ASP A 56 0.95 -26.04 11.20
C ASP A 56 1.29 -26.26 12.69
N SER A 57 2.57 -26.46 13.03
CA SER A 57 2.99 -26.70 14.42
C SER A 57 4.45 -26.30 14.70
N GLY A 58 4.75 -26.10 15.99
CA GLY A 58 6.08 -25.76 16.48
C GLY A 58 6.44 -24.28 16.36
N ILE A 59 7.70 -23.96 16.63
CA ILE A 59 8.19 -22.57 16.69
C ILE A 59 7.98 -21.78 15.40
N LEU A 60 7.99 -22.45 14.24
CA LEU A 60 7.74 -21.81 12.95
C LEU A 60 6.26 -21.39 12.80
N ALA A 61 5.33 -22.13 13.39
CA ALA A 61 3.91 -21.78 13.42
C ALA A 61 3.67 -20.55 14.32
N ASP A 62 4.38 -20.47 15.46
CA ASP A 62 4.34 -19.30 16.35
C ASP A 62 4.88 -18.06 15.64
N ILE A 63 6.02 -18.18 14.94
CA ILE A 63 6.59 -17.09 14.11
C ILE A 63 5.59 -16.67 13.02
N SER A 64 4.95 -17.62 12.36
CA SER A 64 3.93 -17.32 11.34
C SER A 64 2.72 -16.61 11.92
N THR A 65 2.32 -16.97 13.14
CA THR A 65 1.22 -16.29 13.85
C THR A 65 1.57 -14.85 14.16
N ILE A 66 2.78 -14.58 14.69
CA ILE A 66 3.29 -13.22 14.92
C ILE A 66 3.28 -12.42 13.61
N ALA A 67 3.75 -13.06 12.54
CA ALA A 67 3.84 -12.44 11.22
C ALA A 67 2.46 -12.08 10.65
N ILE A 68 1.49 -13.01 10.73
CA ILE A 68 0.10 -12.80 10.29
C ILE A 68 -0.55 -11.66 11.08
N LYS A 69 -0.28 -11.51 12.39
CA LYS A 69 -0.80 -10.36 13.15
C LYS A 69 -0.29 -9.02 12.59
N GLY A 70 0.97 -8.93 12.19
CA GLY A 70 1.49 -7.75 11.50
C GLY A 70 0.77 -7.47 10.18
N LEU A 71 0.44 -8.53 9.44
CA LEU A 71 -0.30 -8.43 8.18
C LEU A 71 -1.78 -8.04 8.37
N VAL A 72 -2.44 -8.51 9.43
CA VAL A 72 -3.82 -8.10 9.74
C VAL A 72 -3.88 -6.64 10.18
N LEU A 73 -2.84 -6.13 10.85
CA LEU A 73 -2.83 -4.77 11.39
C LEU A 73 -2.52 -3.71 10.34
N PHE A 74 -1.78 -4.00 9.27
CA PHE A 74 -1.32 -2.94 8.35
C PHE A 74 -2.46 -2.14 7.68
N PRO A 75 -3.60 -2.73 7.24
CA PRO A 75 -4.70 -1.96 6.66
C PRO A 75 -5.37 -1.07 7.71
N ILE A 76 -5.48 -1.56 8.94
CA ILE A 76 -6.05 -0.83 10.07
C ILE A 76 -5.15 0.36 10.42
N ILE A 77 -3.83 0.14 10.46
CA ILE A 77 -2.81 1.17 10.69
C ILE A 77 -2.89 2.26 9.62
N LEU A 78 -3.03 1.88 8.35
CA LEU A 78 -3.23 2.83 7.25
C LEU A 78 -4.44 3.73 7.50
N GLY A 79 -5.62 3.16 7.75
CA GLY A 79 -6.84 3.93 8.00
C GLY A 79 -6.73 4.81 9.25
N GLY A 80 -6.14 4.28 10.32
CA GLY A 80 -5.84 5.01 11.55
C GLY A 80 -4.99 6.25 11.32
N PHE A 81 -3.88 6.12 10.57
CA PHE A 81 -2.98 7.23 10.29
C PHE A 81 -3.50 8.20 9.22
N ILE A 82 -4.40 7.77 8.32
CA ILE A 82 -5.17 8.70 7.46
C ILE A 82 -6.01 9.61 8.34
N GLY A 83 -6.79 9.05 9.29
CA GLY A 83 -7.59 9.84 10.22
C GLY A 83 -6.75 10.78 11.07
N TYR A 84 -5.63 10.29 11.60
CA TYR A 84 -4.65 11.10 12.32
C TYR A 84 -4.13 12.27 11.49
N SER A 85 -3.81 12.05 10.21
CA SER A 85 -3.28 13.11 9.35
C SER A 85 -4.30 14.22 9.05
N ILE A 86 -5.60 13.97 9.24
CA ILE A 86 -6.68 14.93 8.99
C ILE A 86 -7.02 15.74 10.25
N ALA A 87 -7.07 15.09 11.41
CA ALA A 87 -7.60 15.69 12.64
C ALA A 87 -6.72 15.52 13.88
N ASP A 88 -5.47 15.08 13.71
CA ASP A 88 -4.44 14.85 14.73
C ASP A 88 -4.80 13.72 15.73
N LYS A 89 -4.19 13.76 16.92
CA LYS A 89 -4.36 12.79 18.01
C LYS A 89 -5.83 12.43 18.34
N PRO A 90 -6.80 13.38 18.38
CA PRO A 90 -8.20 13.05 18.66
C PRO A 90 -8.82 12.02 17.72
N ALA A 91 -8.32 11.91 16.49
CA ALA A 91 -8.87 11.02 15.47
C ALA A 91 -8.28 9.61 15.48
N LEU A 92 -7.25 9.34 16.30
CA LEU A 92 -6.62 8.03 16.38
C LEU A 92 -7.65 6.93 16.70
N ALA A 93 -8.26 6.96 17.88
CA ALA A 93 -9.20 5.91 18.27
C ALA A 93 -10.40 5.79 17.30
N PRO A 94 -11.07 6.88 16.87
CA PRO A 94 -12.13 6.80 15.88
C PRO A 94 -11.73 6.14 14.56
N ALA A 95 -10.54 6.44 14.05
CA ALA A 95 -10.07 5.93 12.76
C ALA A 95 -9.57 4.48 12.86
N PHE A 96 -8.85 4.13 13.93
CA PHE A 96 -8.40 2.75 14.17
C PHE A 96 -9.59 1.80 14.36
N ILE A 97 -10.57 2.19 15.17
CA ILE A 97 -11.74 1.35 15.45
C ILE A 97 -12.62 1.20 14.20
N ALA A 98 -12.90 2.29 13.49
CA ALA A 98 -13.69 2.22 12.26
C ALA A 98 -13.00 1.38 11.16
N SER A 99 -11.68 1.49 11.04
CA SER A 99 -10.90 0.68 10.09
C SER A 99 -10.86 -0.79 10.49
N GLY A 100 -10.75 -1.09 11.80
CA GLY A 100 -10.83 -2.44 12.33
C GLY A 100 -12.16 -3.11 12.02
N ILE A 101 -13.28 -2.41 12.28
CA ILE A 101 -14.63 -2.89 11.92
C ILE A 101 -14.71 -3.18 10.42
N MET A 102 -14.17 -2.29 9.58
CA MET A 102 -14.21 -2.49 8.13
C MET A 102 -13.35 -3.69 7.68
N ALA A 103 -12.21 -3.93 8.33
CA ALA A 103 -11.40 -5.12 8.10
C ALA A 103 -12.19 -6.39 8.45
N ASP A 104 -12.84 -6.43 9.62
CA ASP A 104 -13.64 -7.55 10.09
C ASP A 104 -14.87 -7.83 9.19
N MET A 105 -15.46 -6.79 8.61
CA MET A 105 -16.58 -6.87 7.67
C MET A 105 -16.16 -7.32 6.25
N GLY A 106 -14.87 -7.58 6.00
CA GLY A 106 -14.37 -7.97 4.69
C GLY A 106 -14.25 -6.82 3.68
N GLY A 107 -14.19 -5.57 4.17
CA GLY A 107 -13.95 -4.38 3.34
C GLY A 107 -12.52 -4.26 2.85
N GLY A 108 -11.63 -5.13 3.33
CA GLY A 108 -10.21 -5.18 2.96
C GLY A 108 -9.52 -3.82 3.14
N PHE A 109 -8.46 -3.62 2.37
CA PHE A 109 -7.63 -2.43 2.46
C PHE A 109 -8.35 -1.13 2.06
N LEU A 110 -9.10 -1.14 0.95
CA LEU A 110 -9.77 0.08 0.49
C LEU A 110 -10.95 0.46 1.40
N GLY A 111 -11.61 -0.51 2.04
CA GLY A 111 -12.53 -0.20 3.13
C GLY A 111 -11.84 0.53 4.28
N CYS A 112 -10.66 0.07 4.71
CA CYS A 112 -9.90 0.74 5.76
C CYS A 112 -9.49 2.17 5.38
N ILE A 113 -9.12 2.42 4.12
CA ILE A 113 -8.85 3.78 3.61
C ILE A 113 -10.09 4.67 3.77
N ILE A 114 -11.24 4.19 3.29
CA ILE A 114 -12.50 4.95 3.33
C ILE A 114 -12.89 5.22 4.78
N ALA A 115 -12.82 4.22 5.65
CA ALA A 115 -13.09 4.35 7.08
C ALA A 115 -12.17 5.39 7.75
N GLY A 116 -10.87 5.40 7.41
CA GLY A 116 -9.91 6.38 7.88
C GLY A 116 -10.26 7.82 7.49
N PHE A 117 -10.66 8.06 6.23
CA PHE A 117 -11.13 9.36 5.78
C PHE A 117 -12.43 9.78 6.48
N ILE A 118 -13.41 8.88 6.59
CA ILE A 118 -14.68 9.16 7.30
C ILE A 118 -14.39 9.58 8.73
N ALA A 119 -13.61 8.80 9.48
CA ALA A 119 -13.27 9.10 10.86
C ALA A 119 -12.50 10.41 11.00
N GLY A 120 -11.52 10.68 10.12
CA GLY A 120 -10.78 11.93 10.11
C GLY A 120 -11.68 13.15 9.89
N PHE A 121 -12.59 13.09 8.92
CA PHE A 121 -13.52 14.20 8.64
C PHE A 121 -14.57 14.38 9.72
N VAL A 122 -15.11 13.29 10.29
CA VAL A 122 -16.04 13.32 11.42
C VAL A 122 -15.39 14.07 12.59
N VAL A 123 -14.20 13.65 13.01
CA VAL A 123 -13.49 14.28 14.13
C VAL A 123 -13.10 15.73 13.82
N LEU A 124 -12.74 16.03 12.57
CA LEU A 124 -12.50 17.40 12.13
C LEU A 124 -13.75 18.29 12.28
N GLN A 125 -14.95 17.76 12.01
CA GLN A 125 -16.20 18.49 12.25
C GLN A 125 -16.46 18.64 13.75
N LEU A 126 -16.22 17.60 14.56
CA LEU A 126 -16.38 17.70 16.01
C LEU A 126 -15.47 18.78 16.62
N LYS A 127 -14.23 18.92 16.13
CA LYS A 127 -13.29 19.96 16.60
C LYS A 127 -13.78 21.38 16.38
N LYS A 128 -14.80 21.61 15.55
CA LYS A 128 -15.42 22.94 15.35
C LYS A 128 -16.37 23.33 16.46
N LEU A 129 -16.81 22.38 17.30
CA LEU A 129 -17.67 22.67 18.44
C LEU A 129 -16.86 23.46 19.49
N PRO A 130 -17.40 24.58 20.00
CA PRO A 130 -16.67 25.43 20.94
C PRO A 130 -16.52 24.72 22.29
N ILE A 131 -15.30 24.28 22.60
CA ILE A 131 -14.93 23.77 23.94
C ILE A 131 -14.17 24.87 24.69
N PRO A 132 -14.59 25.23 25.91
CA PRO A 132 -13.86 26.18 26.74
C PRO A 132 -12.40 25.76 26.97
N ALA A 133 -11.45 26.71 27.00
CA ALA A 133 -10.03 26.41 27.08
C ALA A 133 -9.64 25.50 28.27
N HIS A 134 -10.34 25.63 29.40
CA HIS A 134 -10.13 24.81 30.60
C HIS A 134 -10.59 23.34 30.45
N LEU A 135 -11.39 23.02 29.42
CA LEU A 135 -11.87 21.66 29.11
C LEU A 135 -11.22 21.08 27.84
N SER A 136 -10.22 21.74 27.28
CA SER A 136 -9.54 21.29 26.05
C SER A 136 -8.99 19.86 26.15
N ALA A 137 -8.45 19.49 27.33
CA ALA A 137 -7.99 18.13 27.61
C ALA A 137 -9.14 17.10 27.63
N LEU A 138 -10.29 17.45 28.24
CA LEU A 138 -11.49 16.60 28.24
C LEU A 138 -11.97 16.36 26.79
N GLY A 139 -11.89 17.39 25.94
CA GLY A 139 -12.19 17.27 24.52
C GLY A 139 -11.33 16.23 23.81
N VAL A 140 -10.01 16.42 23.85
CA VAL A 140 -9.03 15.60 23.09
C VAL A 140 -8.97 14.15 23.53
N TYR A 141 -9.07 13.88 24.83
CA TYR A 141 -8.87 12.53 25.37
C TYR A 141 -10.17 11.77 25.64
N PHE A 142 -11.31 12.46 25.73
CA PHE A 142 -12.58 11.81 26.09
C PHE A 142 -13.67 12.08 25.04
N VAL A 143 -14.05 13.34 24.84
CA VAL A 143 -15.23 13.68 24.02
C VAL A 143 -15.02 13.33 22.54
N TYR A 144 -13.93 13.79 21.93
CA TYR A 144 -13.67 13.53 20.52
C TYR A 144 -13.43 12.05 20.22
N PRO A 145 -12.64 11.29 21.00
CA PRO A 145 -12.52 9.86 20.80
C PRO A 145 -13.85 9.12 20.98
N LEU A 146 -14.66 9.46 22.00
CA LEU A 146 -15.91 8.75 22.28
C LEU A 146 -16.98 9.02 21.20
N VAL A 147 -17.31 10.29 20.99
CA VAL A 147 -18.36 10.68 20.03
C VAL A 147 -17.86 10.46 18.60
N GLY A 148 -16.60 10.77 18.32
CA GLY A 148 -15.98 10.51 17.02
C GLY A 148 -16.02 9.04 16.65
N THR A 149 -15.70 8.12 17.58
CA THR A 149 -15.79 6.68 17.33
C THR A 149 -17.22 6.24 17.11
N LEU A 150 -18.15 6.65 17.97
CA LEU A 150 -19.56 6.25 17.83
C LEU A 150 -20.12 6.65 16.46
N VAL A 151 -19.83 7.88 16.03
CA VAL A 151 -20.29 8.39 14.74
C VAL A 151 -19.54 7.74 13.57
N SER A 152 -18.20 7.69 13.59
CA SER A 152 -17.42 7.12 12.48
C SER A 152 -17.67 5.62 12.31
N ALA A 153 -17.60 4.86 13.41
CA ALA A 153 -17.88 3.43 13.41
C ALA A 153 -19.35 3.15 13.09
N GLY A 154 -20.29 3.97 13.57
CA GLY A 154 -21.71 3.84 13.23
C GLY A 154 -21.98 4.06 11.73
N ILE A 155 -21.37 5.08 11.11
CA ILE A 155 -21.47 5.32 9.66
C ILE A 155 -20.94 4.13 8.85
N VAL A 156 -19.79 3.58 9.28
CA VAL A 156 -19.19 2.43 8.60
C VAL A 156 -20.02 1.16 8.83
N MET A 157 -20.36 0.83 10.06
CA MET A 157 -21.03 -0.43 10.42
C MET A 157 -22.47 -0.49 9.92
N TRP A 158 -23.26 0.58 10.08
CA TRP A 158 -24.70 0.57 9.78
C TRP A 158 -25.04 1.16 8.42
N GLY A 159 -24.12 1.91 7.80
CA GLY A 159 -24.34 2.58 6.52
C GLY A 159 -23.53 1.97 5.39
N LEU A 160 -22.26 2.34 5.30
CA LEU A 160 -21.45 2.14 4.10
C LEU A 160 -20.74 0.77 4.03
N GLY A 161 -20.56 0.10 5.16
CA GLY A 161 -19.70 -1.08 5.27
C GLY A 161 -20.16 -2.23 4.39
N ALA A 162 -21.46 -2.55 4.39
CA ALA A 162 -22.01 -3.61 3.54
C ALA A 162 -21.82 -3.31 2.05
N ALA A 163 -22.02 -2.06 1.63
CA ALA A 163 -21.82 -1.64 0.24
C ALA A 163 -20.34 -1.77 -0.17
N ILE A 164 -19.41 -1.32 0.68
CA ILE A 164 -17.97 -1.43 0.44
C ILE A 164 -17.53 -2.89 0.38
N SER A 165 -17.97 -3.73 1.31
CA SER A 165 -17.65 -5.16 1.31
C SER A 165 -18.21 -5.88 0.08
N SER A 166 -19.43 -5.55 -0.35
CA SER A 166 -20.01 -6.11 -1.58
C SER A 166 -19.23 -5.71 -2.83
N PHE A 167 -18.78 -4.46 -2.89
CA PHE A 167 -17.92 -3.96 -3.96
C PHE A 167 -16.57 -4.68 -3.95
N MET A 168 -15.99 -4.92 -2.77
CA MET A 168 -14.77 -5.71 -2.61
C MET A 168 -14.92 -7.12 -3.14
N VAL A 169 -15.99 -7.82 -2.75
CA VAL A 169 -16.28 -9.16 -3.24
C VAL A 169 -16.44 -9.16 -4.76
N GLY A 170 -17.15 -8.18 -5.33
CA GLY A 170 -17.32 -8.03 -6.78
C GLY A 170 -15.98 -7.82 -7.51
N MET A 171 -15.12 -6.94 -6.98
CA MET A 171 -13.78 -6.71 -7.54
C MET A 171 -12.91 -7.97 -7.46
N ASN A 172 -12.95 -8.68 -6.33
CA ASN A 172 -12.22 -9.93 -6.15
C ASN A 172 -12.72 -11.03 -7.11
N ALA A 173 -14.04 -11.14 -7.32
CA ALA A 173 -14.63 -12.07 -8.27
C ALA A 173 -14.24 -11.73 -9.72
N PHE A 174 -14.24 -10.44 -10.07
CA PHE A 174 -13.78 -9.97 -11.38
C PHE A 174 -12.31 -10.32 -11.61
N LEU A 175 -11.43 -10.04 -10.64
CA LEU A 175 -10.01 -10.40 -10.73
C LEU A 175 -9.79 -11.92 -10.75
N ALA A 176 -10.58 -12.68 -9.99
CA ALA A 176 -10.55 -14.14 -10.02
C ALA A 176 -10.98 -14.69 -11.39
N SER A 177 -11.93 -14.05 -12.07
CA SER A 177 -12.30 -14.42 -13.45
C SER A 177 -11.14 -14.22 -14.45
N MET A 178 -10.25 -13.25 -14.19
CA MET A 178 -9.04 -13.02 -14.97
C MET A 178 -7.89 -13.97 -14.59
N ALA A 179 -7.98 -14.65 -13.44
CA ALA A 179 -6.95 -15.52 -12.90
C ALA A 179 -6.66 -16.77 -13.75
N GLY A 180 -7.53 -17.12 -14.71
CA GLY A 180 -7.29 -18.18 -15.69
C GLY A 180 -6.63 -17.67 -16.97
N SER A 181 -7.32 -16.79 -17.71
CA SER A 181 -6.95 -16.43 -19.10
C SER A 181 -5.98 -15.24 -19.25
N SER A 182 -5.75 -14.43 -18.21
CA SER A 182 -5.11 -13.11 -18.40
C SER A 182 -4.20 -12.63 -17.25
N LYS A 183 -3.76 -13.50 -16.35
CA LYS A 183 -2.80 -13.15 -15.27
C LYS A 183 -1.56 -12.42 -15.81
N ALA A 184 -1.10 -12.85 -16.98
CA ALA A 184 0.04 -12.25 -17.67
C ALA A 184 -0.20 -10.80 -18.09
N VAL A 185 -1.39 -10.47 -18.60
CA VAL A 185 -1.73 -9.13 -19.06
C VAL A 185 -1.85 -8.19 -17.86
N LEU A 186 -2.56 -8.61 -16.82
CA LEU A 186 -2.71 -7.79 -15.62
C LEU A 186 -1.36 -7.57 -14.91
N GLY A 187 -0.53 -8.62 -14.82
CA GLY A 187 0.83 -8.52 -14.31
C GLY A 187 1.73 -7.62 -15.16
N ALA A 188 1.60 -7.67 -16.49
CA ALA A 188 2.34 -6.79 -17.40
C ALA A 188 1.93 -5.32 -17.28
N ILE A 189 0.63 -5.04 -17.15
CA ILE A 189 0.13 -3.66 -16.94
C ILE A 189 0.63 -3.11 -15.62
N LEU A 190 0.42 -3.83 -14.51
CA LEU A 190 0.84 -3.36 -13.18
C LEU A 190 2.36 -3.30 -13.05
N GLY A 191 3.09 -4.27 -13.61
CA GLY A 191 4.55 -4.25 -13.67
C GLY A 191 5.06 -3.08 -14.50
N GLY A 192 4.44 -2.80 -15.65
CA GLY A 192 4.74 -1.64 -16.49
C GLY A 192 4.51 -0.32 -15.76
N MET A 193 3.37 -0.16 -15.07
CA MET A 193 3.09 1.03 -14.25
C MET A 193 4.12 1.22 -13.13
N THR A 194 4.53 0.13 -12.49
CA THR A 194 5.51 0.14 -11.39
C THR A 194 6.89 0.56 -11.89
N ALA A 195 7.30 0.09 -13.08
CA ALA A 195 8.58 0.40 -13.68
C ALA A 195 8.63 1.76 -14.41
N PHE A 196 7.49 2.35 -14.78
CA PHE A 196 7.44 3.55 -15.62
C PHE A 196 8.13 4.78 -14.99
N ASP A 197 7.93 4.98 -13.69
CA ASP A 197 8.29 6.22 -13.00
C ASP A 197 9.28 5.99 -11.85
N MET A 198 9.96 4.84 -11.81
CA MET A 198 11.09 4.56 -10.90
C MET A 198 10.84 4.89 -9.40
N GLY A 199 9.60 4.79 -8.90
CA GLY A 199 9.25 5.22 -7.52
C GLY A 199 8.35 6.45 -7.41
N GLY A 200 8.07 7.12 -8.52
CA GLY A 200 7.18 8.28 -8.58
C GLY A 200 5.69 7.93 -8.46
N PRO A 201 4.78 8.90 -8.69
CA PRO A 201 3.35 8.74 -8.45
C PRO A 201 2.68 7.52 -9.10
N ILE A 202 3.09 7.13 -10.32
CA ILE A 202 2.49 5.99 -11.02
C ILE A 202 2.81 4.68 -10.30
N ASN A 203 4.05 4.52 -9.84
CA ASN A 203 4.47 3.36 -9.06
C ASN A 203 3.68 3.26 -7.74
N LYS A 204 3.50 4.39 -7.02
CA LYS A 204 2.73 4.39 -5.77
C LYS A 204 1.29 3.95 -5.96
N VAL A 205 0.65 4.34 -7.06
CA VAL A 205 -0.74 3.92 -7.36
C VAL A 205 -0.79 2.42 -7.69
N ALA A 206 0.13 1.91 -8.51
CA ALA A 206 0.18 0.51 -8.88
C ALA A 206 0.46 -0.41 -7.68
N THR A 207 1.43 -0.04 -6.85
CA THR A 207 1.80 -0.78 -5.62
C THR A 207 0.69 -0.71 -4.58
N LEU A 208 0.04 0.44 -4.41
CA LEU A 208 -1.13 0.54 -3.53
C LEU A 208 -2.25 -0.37 -4.00
N PHE A 209 -2.56 -0.38 -5.31
CA PHE A 209 -3.58 -1.28 -5.88
C PHE A 209 -3.22 -2.75 -5.67
N ALA A 210 -1.98 -3.16 -5.95
CA ALA A 210 -1.55 -4.53 -5.74
C ALA A 210 -1.62 -4.94 -4.26
N GLN A 211 -1.27 -4.01 -3.36
CA GLN A 211 -1.34 -4.21 -1.92
C GLN A 211 -2.79 -4.30 -1.42
N THR A 212 -3.76 -3.62 -2.04
CA THR A 212 -5.17 -3.74 -1.63
C THR A 212 -5.71 -5.15 -1.79
N GLN A 213 -5.12 -5.90 -2.73
CA GLN A 213 -5.53 -7.25 -3.11
C GLN A 213 -4.67 -8.33 -2.48
N VAL A 214 -3.74 -8.00 -1.57
CA VAL A 214 -2.79 -8.99 -1.03
C VAL A 214 -3.49 -10.11 -0.27
N ASP A 215 -4.59 -9.80 0.43
CA ASP A 215 -5.33 -10.78 1.24
C ASP A 215 -6.14 -11.76 0.38
N THR A 216 -6.61 -11.32 -0.79
CA THR A 216 -7.54 -12.10 -1.63
C THR A 216 -6.88 -12.68 -2.86
N GLN A 217 -5.91 -11.98 -3.44
CA GLN A 217 -5.19 -12.36 -4.65
C GLN A 217 -3.68 -12.11 -4.45
N PRO A 218 -3.01 -12.87 -3.55
CA PRO A 218 -1.61 -12.65 -3.19
C PRO A 218 -0.63 -12.77 -4.38
N TRP A 219 -1.01 -13.50 -5.43
CA TRP A 219 -0.23 -13.60 -6.67
C TRP A 219 -0.07 -12.26 -7.41
N LEU A 220 -1.02 -11.34 -7.25
CA LEU A 220 -0.97 -10.00 -7.86
C LEU A 220 0.17 -9.18 -7.25
N MET A 221 0.21 -9.14 -5.91
CA MET A 221 1.27 -8.48 -5.15
C MET A 221 2.62 -9.19 -5.34
N GLY A 222 2.62 -10.53 -5.41
CA GLY A 222 3.83 -11.29 -5.73
C GLY A 222 4.44 -10.91 -7.10
N GLY A 223 3.60 -10.78 -8.14
CA GLY A 223 4.05 -10.35 -9.47
C GLY A 223 4.59 -8.92 -9.51
N VAL A 224 3.87 -7.98 -8.90
CA VAL A 224 4.32 -6.57 -8.78
C VAL A 224 5.60 -6.46 -7.94
N GLY A 225 5.72 -7.29 -6.90
CA GLY A 225 6.91 -7.39 -6.06
C GLY A 225 8.17 -7.82 -6.83
N ILE A 226 8.03 -8.61 -7.89
CA ILE A 226 9.17 -8.93 -8.77
C ILE A 226 9.45 -7.77 -9.73
N ALA A 227 8.40 -7.15 -10.29
CA ALA A 227 8.54 -6.03 -11.22
C ALA A 227 9.19 -4.79 -10.56
N ILE A 228 8.90 -4.51 -9.29
CA ILE A 228 9.51 -3.38 -8.56
C ILE A 228 11.01 -3.59 -8.30
N CYS A 229 11.45 -4.85 -8.21
CA CYS A 229 12.86 -5.22 -8.08
C CYS A 229 13.63 -5.05 -9.39
N THR A 230 12.94 -4.98 -10.53
CA THR A 230 13.57 -4.93 -11.85
C THR A 230 14.37 -3.64 -12.11
N PRO A 231 13.84 -2.41 -11.86
CA PRO A 231 14.63 -1.20 -12.02
C PRO A 231 15.91 -1.08 -11.15
N PRO A 232 15.88 -1.34 -9.83
CA PRO A 232 17.09 -1.30 -9.02
C PRO A 232 18.11 -2.37 -9.43
N LEU A 233 17.68 -3.55 -9.90
CA LEU A 233 18.59 -4.55 -10.49
C LEU A 233 19.22 -4.07 -11.79
N GLY A 234 18.43 -3.41 -12.66
CA GLY A 234 18.94 -2.79 -13.88
C GLY A 234 20.01 -1.75 -13.58
N MET A 235 19.78 -0.88 -12.59
CA MET A 235 20.76 0.10 -12.12
C MET A 235 22.01 -0.56 -11.51
N ALA A 236 21.84 -1.60 -10.69
CA ALA A 236 22.94 -2.35 -10.12
C ALA A 236 23.82 -3.02 -11.19
N LEU A 237 23.21 -3.63 -12.21
CA LEU A 237 23.93 -4.23 -13.33
C LEU A 237 24.60 -3.18 -14.21
N ALA A 238 23.92 -2.08 -14.51
CA ALA A 238 24.46 -0.99 -15.30
C ALA A 238 25.69 -0.34 -14.62
N THR A 239 25.62 -0.09 -13.32
CA THR A 239 26.75 0.42 -12.54
C THR A 239 27.90 -0.58 -12.44
N PHE A 240 27.63 -1.89 -12.48
CA PHE A 240 28.68 -2.92 -12.51
C PHE A 240 29.37 -3.06 -13.88
N LEU A 241 28.61 -2.98 -14.98
CA LEU A 241 29.10 -3.17 -16.35
C LEU A 241 29.71 -1.89 -16.94
N PHE A 242 29.13 -0.72 -16.66
CA PHE A 242 29.54 0.57 -17.22
C PHE A 242 30.06 1.54 -16.15
N LYS A 243 30.88 1.04 -15.21
CA LYS A 243 31.48 1.80 -14.08
C LYS A 243 32.06 3.17 -14.46
N LYS A 244 32.55 3.34 -15.70
CA LYS A 244 33.14 4.60 -16.17
C LYS A 244 32.13 5.68 -16.57
N LYS A 245 30.84 5.35 -16.71
CA LYS A 245 29.76 6.28 -17.08
C LYS A 245 28.97 6.83 -15.87
N PHE A 246 29.18 6.28 -14.68
CA PHE A 246 28.41 6.60 -13.47
C PHE A 246 29.26 7.28 -12.41
N SER A 247 28.65 8.20 -11.66
CA SER A 247 29.29 8.87 -10.53
C SER A 247 29.60 7.89 -9.39
N LYS A 248 30.48 8.28 -8.46
CA LYS A 248 30.77 7.46 -7.27
C LYS A 248 29.54 7.27 -6.39
N GLU A 249 28.67 8.26 -6.28
CA GLU A 249 27.42 8.18 -5.52
C GLU A 249 26.43 7.20 -6.17
N GLU A 250 26.32 7.21 -7.50
CA GLU A 250 25.46 6.28 -8.25
C GLU A 250 25.96 4.84 -8.15
N GLN A 251 27.29 4.64 -8.11
CA GLN A 251 27.88 3.31 -7.90
C GLN A 251 27.63 2.76 -6.50
N GLU A 252 27.70 3.60 -5.47
CA GLU A 252 27.37 3.19 -4.10
C GLU A 252 25.86 2.89 -3.94
N ALA A 253 25.00 3.70 -4.55
CA ALA A 253 23.56 3.42 -4.62
C ALA A 253 23.26 2.10 -5.37
N GLY A 254 23.98 1.81 -6.46
CA GLY A 254 23.89 0.56 -7.21
C GLY A 254 24.31 -0.67 -6.41
N LYS A 255 25.37 -0.56 -5.58
CA LYS A 255 25.78 -1.64 -4.66
C LYS A 255 24.74 -1.89 -3.57
N ALA A 256 24.19 -0.83 -2.97
CA ALA A 256 23.12 -0.94 -1.97
C ALA A 256 21.85 -1.57 -2.57
N ALA A 257 21.49 -1.18 -3.80
CA ALA A 257 20.38 -1.76 -4.56
C ALA A 257 20.61 -3.25 -4.86
N ALA A 258 21.83 -3.65 -5.24
CA ALA A 258 22.18 -5.05 -5.47
C ALA A 258 21.97 -5.92 -4.22
N ILE A 259 22.41 -5.44 -3.05
CA ILE A 259 22.32 -6.18 -1.78
C ILE A 259 20.86 -6.34 -1.33
N MET A 260 20.07 -5.26 -1.41
CA MET A 260 18.65 -5.31 -1.04
C MET A 260 17.85 -6.23 -1.95
N VAL A 261 18.06 -6.17 -3.27
CA VAL A 261 17.28 -6.99 -4.20
C VAL A 261 17.73 -8.44 -4.23
N GLN A 262 19.02 -8.73 -4.03
CA GLN A 262 19.51 -10.11 -3.98
C GLN A 262 18.87 -10.93 -2.84
N SER A 263 18.47 -10.26 -1.76
CA SER A 263 17.74 -10.89 -0.64
C SER A 263 16.29 -11.24 -1.00
N VAL A 264 15.69 -10.51 -1.94
CA VAL A 264 14.27 -10.67 -2.36
C VAL A 264 14.14 -11.56 -3.60
N SER A 265 15.00 -11.39 -4.62
CA SER A 265 14.87 -12.07 -5.91
C SER A 265 15.37 -13.52 -5.94
N LEU A 266 16.40 -13.91 -5.17
CA LEU A 266 17.02 -15.23 -5.34
C LEU A 266 16.12 -16.41 -4.96
N LYS A 267 15.04 -16.19 -4.19
CA LYS A 267 14.20 -17.28 -3.66
C LYS A 267 12.72 -17.19 -4.03
N VAL A 268 12.23 -16.05 -4.53
CA VAL A 268 10.93 -15.97 -5.22
C VAL A 268 10.96 -16.72 -6.57
N LEU A 269 12.12 -16.73 -7.24
CA LEU A 269 12.34 -17.44 -8.51
C LEU A 269 12.41 -18.97 -8.37
N SER A 270 12.64 -19.52 -7.17
CA SER A 270 12.78 -20.98 -6.99
C SER A 270 11.46 -21.73 -6.83
N HIS A 271 10.33 -21.05 -6.62
CA HIS A 271 9.05 -21.68 -6.26
C HIS A 271 7.87 -21.37 -7.17
N SER A 272 8.04 -20.61 -8.27
CA SER A 272 6.95 -20.34 -9.21
C SER A 272 7.36 -20.55 -10.67
N GLN A 273 7.38 -21.82 -11.12
CA GLN A 273 7.74 -22.23 -12.49
C GLN A 273 6.99 -21.46 -13.59
N GLN A 274 5.76 -21.00 -13.33
CA GLN A 274 4.94 -20.27 -14.31
C GLN A 274 5.20 -18.76 -14.32
N THR A 275 5.74 -18.17 -13.24
CA THR A 275 6.08 -16.74 -13.16
C THR A 275 7.45 -16.46 -13.78
N THR A 276 8.36 -17.43 -13.75
CA THR A 276 9.75 -17.30 -14.24
C THR A 276 9.82 -16.89 -15.71
N GLN A 277 8.92 -17.38 -16.57
CA GLN A 277 8.93 -17.07 -18.00
C GLN A 277 8.51 -15.62 -18.30
N TYR A 278 7.57 -15.07 -17.52
CA TYR A 278 7.14 -13.67 -17.62
C TYR A 278 8.16 -12.71 -17.00
N VAL A 279 8.87 -13.16 -15.96
CA VAL A 279 9.94 -12.40 -15.30
C VAL A 279 11.13 -12.21 -16.23
N PHE A 280 11.54 -13.24 -16.97
CA PHE A 280 12.55 -13.09 -18.02
C PHE A 280 12.10 -12.13 -19.13
N TYR A 281 10.82 -12.17 -19.51
CA TYR A 281 10.26 -11.24 -20.49
C TYR A 281 10.26 -9.78 -20.00
N LEU A 282 9.85 -9.52 -18.76
CA LEU A 282 9.85 -8.18 -18.15
C LEU A 282 11.26 -7.66 -17.85
N LEU A 283 12.20 -8.53 -17.43
CA LEU A 283 13.62 -8.21 -17.32
C LEU A 283 14.22 -7.87 -18.70
N SER A 284 13.87 -8.62 -19.74
CA SER A 284 14.35 -8.34 -21.10
C SER A 284 13.76 -7.02 -21.64
N LEU A 285 12.47 -6.75 -21.41
CA LEU A 285 11.80 -5.53 -21.86
C LEU A 285 12.29 -4.29 -21.11
N SER A 286 12.58 -4.39 -19.82
CA SER A 286 13.12 -3.28 -19.02
C SER A 286 14.59 -2.99 -19.30
N VAL A 287 15.41 -4.02 -19.56
CA VAL A 287 16.80 -3.84 -20.04
C VAL A 287 16.81 -3.21 -21.44
N VAL A 288 15.89 -3.63 -22.33
CA VAL A 288 15.72 -3.01 -23.66
C VAL A 288 15.18 -1.58 -23.56
N TRP A 289 14.18 -1.33 -22.72
CA TRP A 289 13.60 0.00 -22.51
C TRP A 289 14.61 0.98 -21.90
N TRP A 290 15.42 0.53 -20.94
CA TRP A 290 16.48 1.34 -20.35
C TRP A 290 17.66 1.55 -21.32
N ALA A 291 18.00 0.57 -22.16
CA ALA A 291 18.96 0.76 -23.25
C ALA A 291 18.49 1.79 -24.28
N VAL A 292 17.18 1.88 -24.54
CA VAL A 292 16.58 2.89 -25.43
C VAL A 292 16.54 4.27 -24.77
N CYS A 293 16.14 4.37 -23.49
CA CYS A 293 16.09 5.65 -22.78
C CYS A 293 17.47 6.22 -22.39
N SER A 294 18.50 5.38 -22.22
CA SER A 294 19.88 5.83 -21.94
C SER A 294 20.67 6.23 -23.20
N ALA A 295 20.08 6.03 -24.38
CA ALA A 295 20.59 6.48 -25.67
C ALA A 295 19.91 7.77 -26.19
N SER A 296 19.05 8.38 -25.36
CA SER A 296 18.44 9.71 -25.56
C SER A 296 19.07 10.71 -24.60
#